data_AF-A0A250E7V9-F1
#
_entry.id   AF-A0A250E7V9-F1
#
_cell.length_a   1.000
_cell.length_b   1.000
_cell.length_c   1.000
_cell.angle_alpha   90.00
_cell.angle_beta   90.00
_cell.angle_gamma   90.00
#
_symmetry.space_group_name_H-M   'P 1'
#
loop_
_entity.id
_entity.type
_entity.pdbx_description
1 polymer ?
#
loop_
_entity_poly.entity_id
_entity_poly.type
_entity_poly.pdbx_seq_one_letter_code
_entity_poly.pdbx_strand_id
1 'polypeptide(L)'
;MLKGVEMSILKRIGYYSIGLSIGIVIVAFFFKKKETETFCYFPNCRVLKDLRSKTMEISPEIIATKEELTKIFTDGNVLFSKSDVKAEPCKVYVVEGDLKGKKVEVIVENCKEKVFVKRIEIQ
;
A
#
# COMPACT_ATOMS: atom_id res chain seq x y z
N MET A 1 16.09 -57.04 -9.88
CA MET A 1 15.95 -56.23 -8.66
C MET A 1 15.46 -54.79 -8.89
N LEU A 2 15.68 -54.17 -10.07
CA LEU A 2 15.35 -52.76 -10.29
C LEU A 2 13.84 -52.42 -10.39
N LYS A 3 12.98 -53.36 -10.81
CA LYS A 3 11.51 -53.12 -10.95
C LYS A 3 10.75 -52.97 -9.62
N GLY A 4 11.29 -53.49 -8.51
CA GLY A 4 10.63 -53.42 -7.19
C GLY A 4 10.79 -52.07 -6.49
N VAL A 5 11.91 -51.39 -6.74
CA VAL A 5 12.24 -50.09 -6.13
C VAL A 5 11.42 -48.96 -6.78
N GLU A 6 11.30 -48.93 -8.12
CA GLU A 6 10.46 -47.94 -8.84
C GLU A 6 9.00 -47.93 -8.35
N MET A 7 8.38 -49.11 -8.23
CA MET A 7 6.99 -49.26 -7.77
C MET A 7 6.78 -48.73 -6.34
N SER A 8 7.79 -48.83 -5.47
CA SER A 8 7.71 -48.36 -4.09
C SER A 8 7.90 -46.84 -3.95
N ILE A 9 8.79 -46.26 -4.76
CA ILE A 9 9.02 -44.81 -4.83
C ILE A 9 7.81 -44.11 -5.46
N LEU A 10 7.26 -44.66 -6.55
CA LEU A 10 6.04 -44.16 -7.20
C LEU A 10 4.85 -44.12 -6.24
N LYS A 11 4.66 -45.17 -5.42
CA LYS A 11 3.62 -45.18 -4.39
C LYS A 11 3.83 -44.10 -3.34
N ARG A 12 5.07 -43.90 -2.88
CA ARG A 12 5.40 -42.83 -1.91
C ARG A 12 5.16 -41.44 -2.48
N ILE A 13 5.55 -41.19 -3.73
CA ILE A 13 5.27 -39.93 -4.44
C ILE A 13 3.76 -39.74 -4.63
N GLY A 14 3.03 -40.79 -4.98
CA GLY A 14 1.56 -40.78 -5.08
C GLY A 14 0.90 -40.32 -3.78
N TYR A 15 1.21 -40.96 -2.64
CA TYR A 15 0.66 -40.57 -1.35
C TYR A 15 1.03 -39.14 -0.94
N TYR A 16 2.28 -38.72 -1.20
CA TYR A 16 2.71 -37.34 -0.93
C TYR A 16 1.97 -36.33 -1.82
N SER A 17 1.77 -36.65 -3.10
CA SER A 17 1.12 -35.77 -4.08
C SER A 17 -0.35 -35.50 -3.76
N ILE A 18 -1.06 -36.48 -3.16
CA ILE A 18 -2.44 -36.28 -2.69
C ILE A 18 -2.47 -35.23 -1.58
N GLY A 19 -1.61 -35.38 -0.56
CA GLY A 19 -1.51 -34.42 0.54
C GLY A 19 -1.07 -33.02 0.08
N LEU A 20 -0.08 -32.96 -0.81
CA LEU A 20 0.39 -31.72 -1.42
C LEU A 20 -0.72 -31.03 -2.22
N SER A 21 -1.50 -31.78 -3.00
CA SER A 21 -2.60 -31.23 -3.81
C SER A 21 -3.68 -30.61 -2.93
N ILE A 22 -4.08 -31.29 -1.86
CA ILE A 22 -5.03 -30.75 -0.87
C ILE A 22 -4.45 -29.48 -0.21
N GLY A 23 -3.17 -29.51 0.17
CA GLY A 23 -2.48 -28.36 0.73
C GLY A 23 -2.46 -27.14 -0.20
N ILE A 24 -2.15 -27.35 -1.48
CA ILE A 24 -2.14 -26.29 -2.50
C ILE A 24 -3.54 -25.68 -2.65
N VAL A 25 -4.60 -26.48 -2.68
CA VAL A 25 -5.98 -25.97 -2.76
C VAL A 25 -6.29 -25.09 -1.55
N ILE A 26 -5.96 -25.53 -0.33
CA ILE A 26 -6.17 -24.74 0.90
C ILE A 26 -5.40 -23.41 0.83
N VAL A 27 -4.11 -23.44 0.48
CA VAL A 27 -3.28 -22.23 0.35
C VAL A 27 -3.85 -21.28 -0.71
N ALA A 28 -4.29 -21.79 -1.85
CA ALA A 28 -4.92 -20.99 -2.90
C ALA A 28 -6.21 -20.30 -2.40
N PHE A 29 -7.02 -20.97 -1.59
CA PHE A 29 -8.20 -20.35 -0.96
C PHE A 29 -7.83 -19.20 0.00
N PHE A 30 -6.74 -19.33 0.77
CA PHE A 30 -6.26 -18.24 1.63
C PHE A 30 -5.74 -17.04 0.83
N PHE A 31 -5.06 -17.28 -0.30
CA PHE A 31 -4.57 -16.19 -1.15
C PHE A 31 -5.68 -15.48 -1.93
N LYS A 32 -6.75 -16.17 -2.36
CA LYS A 32 -7.91 -15.54 -3.02
C LYS A 32 -8.62 -14.48 -2.16
N LYS A 33 -8.48 -14.51 -0.83
CA LYS A 33 -9.09 -13.50 0.05
C LYS A 33 -8.26 -12.22 0.22
N LYS A 34 -7.06 -12.13 -0.36
CA LYS A 34 -6.15 -10.97 -0.21
C LYS A 34 -6.28 -9.90 -1.30
N GLU A 35 -7.35 -9.92 -2.08
CA GLU A 35 -7.59 -9.03 -3.23
C GLU A 35 -7.83 -7.55 -2.84
N THR A 36 -7.90 -7.18 -1.56
CA THR A 36 -8.46 -5.87 -1.19
C THR A 36 -7.46 -4.79 -0.78
N GLU A 37 -6.19 -5.09 -0.51
CA GLU A 37 -5.19 -4.04 -0.28
C GLU A 37 -3.79 -4.49 -0.69
N THR A 38 -3.12 -3.71 -1.54
CA THR A 38 -1.71 -3.92 -1.87
C THR A 38 -0.88 -3.92 -0.58
N PHE A 39 0.00 -4.92 -0.44
CA PHE A 39 0.92 -4.97 0.68
C PHE A 39 1.92 -3.81 0.58
N CYS A 40 1.64 -2.71 1.30
CA CYS A 40 2.53 -1.55 1.40
C CYS A 40 3.72 -1.85 2.33
N TYR A 41 4.72 -2.55 1.80
CA TYR A 41 5.97 -2.79 2.54
C TYR A 41 6.88 -1.56 2.58
N PHE A 42 6.88 -0.75 1.52
CA PHE A 42 7.74 0.42 1.40
C PHE A 42 7.20 1.65 2.16
N PRO A 43 8.09 2.50 2.72
CA PRO A 43 7.70 3.69 3.46
C PRO A 43 6.75 4.61 2.69
N ASN A 44 7.00 4.83 1.40
CA ASN A 44 6.16 5.67 0.54
C ASN A 44 4.70 5.17 0.53
N CYS A 45 4.49 3.91 0.12
CA CYS A 45 3.17 3.29 0.06
C CYS A 45 2.47 3.31 1.43
N ARG A 46 3.22 3.06 2.51
CA ARG A 46 2.66 3.07 3.87
C ARG A 46 2.10 4.43 4.25
N VAL A 47 2.85 5.51 4.02
CA VAL A 47 2.39 6.88 4.32
C VAL A 47 1.20 7.24 3.44
N LEU A 48 1.28 7.00 2.14
CA LEU A 48 0.20 7.30 1.19
C LEU A 48 -1.10 6.56 1.51
N LYS A 49 -0.99 5.27 1.87
CA LYS A 49 -2.14 4.48 2.33
C LYS A 49 -2.71 5.02 3.64
N ASP A 50 -1.85 5.37 4.60
CA ASP A 50 -2.27 5.95 5.88
C ASP A 50 -3.04 7.27 5.67
N LEU A 51 -2.54 8.14 4.79
CA LEU A 51 -3.22 9.39 4.41
C LEU A 51 -4.61 9.16 3.81
N ARG A 52 -4.77 8.15 2.94
CA ARG A 52 -6.06 7.80 2.30
C ARG A 52 -7.04 7.11 3.24
N SER A 53 -6.54 6.45 4.28
CA SER A 53 -7.37 5.69 5.23
C SER A 53 -8.09 6.56 6.28
N LYS A 54 -7.71 7.84 6.38
CA LYS A 54 -8.18 8.79 7.40
C LYS A 54 -9.12 9.84 6.82
N THR A 55 -9.86 10.51 7.70
CA THR A 55 -10.73 11.61 7.29
C THR A 55 -9.88 12.81 6.88
N MET A 56 -10.03 13.24 5.62
CA MET A 56 -9.30 14.37 5.06
C MET A 56 -10.07 15.69 5.30
N GLU A 57 -9.39 16.66 5.92
CA GLU A 57 -9.83 18.04 6.06
C GLU A 57 -8.96 18.94 5.20
N ILE A 58 -9.59 19.70 4.31
CA ILE A 58 -8.91 20.55 3.32
C ILE A 58 -9.04 22.00 3.79
N SER A 59 -7.92 22.71 3.86
CA SER A 59 -7.94 24.15 4.15
C SER A 59 -8.81 24.89 3.12
N PRO A 60 -9.68 25.84 3.53
CA PRO A 60 -10.59 26.54 2.62
C PRO A 60 -9.90 27.33 1.50
N GLU A 61 -8.61 27.62 1.65
CA GLU A 61 -7.78 28.33 0.68
C GLU A 61 -7.33 27.43 -0.49
N ILE A 62 -7.52 26.12 -0.39
CA ILE A 62 -7.06 25.13 -1.37
C ILE A 62 -8.13 24.87 -2.43
N ILE A 63 -7.78 25.11 -3.70
CA ILE A 63 -8.68 24.95 -4.87
C ILE A 63 -8.56 23.54 -5.50
N ALA A 64 -8.15 22.53 -4.71
CA ALA A 64 -8.04 21.14 -5.15
C ALA A 64 -9.21 20.33 -4.61
N THR A 65 -9.77 19.45 -5.43
CA THR A 65 -10.85 18.56 -4.99
C THR A 65 -10.29 17.41 -4.15
N LYS A 66 -11.15 16.79 -3.34
CA LYS A 66 -10.79 15.59 -2.59
C LYS A 66 -10.34 14.44 -3.50
N GLU A 67 -10.93 14.33 -4.69
CA GLU A 67 -10.59 13.32 -5.69
C GLU A 67 -9.19 13.53 -6.26
N GLU A 68 -8.84 14.78 -6.58
CA GLU A 68 -7.50 15.17 -7.03
C GLU A 68 -6.44 14.86 -5.97
N LEU A 69 -6.69 15.24 -4.72
CA LEU A 69 -5.81 14.94 -3.59
C LEU A 69 -5.70 13.43 -3.33
N THR A 70 -6.79 12.68 -3.44
CA THR A 70 -6.78 11.22 -3.30
C THR A 70 -5.94 10.56 -4.38
N LYS A 71 -5.97 11.08 -5.62
CA LYS A 71 -5.11 10.62 -6.70
C LYS A 71 -3.64 10.88 -6.40
N ILE A 72 -3.30 12.09 -5.94
CA ILE A 72 -1.94 12.42 -5.48
C ILE A 72 -1.51 11.48 -4.34
N PHE A 73 -2.40 11.18 -3.39
CA PHE A 73 -2.11 10.25 -2.30
C PHE A 73 -2.18 8.77 -2.69
N THR A 74 -2.48 8.45 -3.96
CA THR A 74 -2.44 7.08 -4.49
C THR A 74 -1.16 6.87 -5.29
N ASP A 75 -0.84 7.80 -6.18
CA ASP A 75 0.23 7.65 -7.18
C ASP A 75 1.47 8.52 -6.92
N GLY A 76 1.40 9.42 -5.94
CA GLY A 76 2.46 10.38 -5.63
C GLY A 76 3.68 9.80 -4.94
N ASN A 77 4.61 10.69 -4.59
CA ASN A 77 5.86 10.34 -3.92
C ASN A 77 6.08 11.22 -2.68
N VAL A 78 6.27 10.59 -1.53
CA VAL A 78 6.55 11.27 -0.27
C VAL A 78 8.01 11.71 -0.26
N LEU A 79 8.22 13.03 -0.20
CA LEU A 79 9.53 13.65 -0.08
C LEU A 79 9.96 13.64 1.39
N PHE A 80 10.47 12.50 1.88
CA PHE A 80 10.91 12.34 3.27
C PHE A 80 11.99 13.34 3.69
N SER A 81 12.81 13.83 2.75
CA SER A 81 13.81 14.87 2.99
C SER A 81 13.22 16.23 3.35
N LYS A 82 12.00 16.53 2.89
CA LYS A 82 11.26 17.77 3.19
C LYS A 82 10.19 17.58 4.27
N SER A 83 10.01 16.34 4.74
CA SER A 83 8.95 15.96 5.69
C SER A 83 9.48 15.97 7.13
N ASP A 84 8.65 16.41 8.08
CA ASP A 84 8.93 16.27 9.50
C ASP A 84 8.15 15.10 10.09
N VAL A 85 8.79 13.93 10.07
CA VAL A 85 8.22 12.68 10.58
C VAL A 85 8.22 12.57 12.10
N LYS A 86 8.89 13.50 12.80
CA LYS A 86 9.00 13.55 14.26
C LYS A 86 8.13 14.64 14.89
N ALA A 87 7.50 15.49 14.07
CA ALA A 87 6.57 16.50 14.53
C ALA A 87 5.44 15.88 15.39
N GLU A 88 5.18 16.54 16.51
CA GLU A 88 4.09 16.23 17.43
C GLU A 88 3.15 17.44 17.52
N PRO A 89 1.81 17.24 17.62
CA PRO A 89 1.11 15.96 17.76
C PRO A 89 0.86 15.22 16.43
N CYS A 90 1.15 15.86 15.29
CA CYS A 90 0.90 15.31 13.96
C CYS A 90 2.16 15.37 13.11
N LYS A 91 2.41 14.31 12.34
CA LYS A 91 3.56 14.24 11.44
C LYS A 91 3.32 15.09 10.21
N VAL A 92 4.35 15.74 9.69
CA VAL A 92 4.23 16.59 8.49
C VAL A 92 4.78 15.87 7.27
N TYR A 93 3.84 15.46 6.42
CA TYR A 93 3.93 15.00 5.03
C TYR A 93 4.30 16.09 4.00
N VAL A 94 5.32 15.91 3.16
CA VAL A 94 5.39 16.57 1.84
C VAL A 94 5.22 15.50 0.76
N VAL A 95 4.16 15.60 -0.04
CA VAL A 95 3.86 14.64 -1.11
C VAL A 95 3.95 15.34 -2.46
N GLU A 96 4.88 14.89 -3.30
CA GLU A 96 4.98 15.30 -4.69
C GLU A 96 3.93 14.54 -5.53
N GLY A 97 3.24 15.25 -6.42
CA GLY A 97 2.28 14.65 -7.34
C GLY A 97 1.94 15.56 -8.51
N ASP A 98 0.99 15.12 -9.32
CA ASP A 98 0.45 15.90 -10.44
C ASP A 98 -0.96 16.41 -10.11
N LEU A 99 -1.15 17.72 -10.28
CA LEU A 99 -2.44 18.37 -10.18
C LEU A 99 -2.72 19.12 -11.49
N LYS A 100 -3.68 18.64 -12.27
CA LYS A 100 -4.09 19.23 -13.56
C LYS A 100 -2.91 19.43 -14.54
N GLY A 101 -1.97 18.49 -14.59
CA GLY A 101 -0.80 18.51 -15.48
C GLY A 101 0.36 19.36 -14.96
N LYS A 102 0.29 19.84 -13.71
CA LYS A 102 1.39 20.57 -13.05
C LYS A 102 1.93 19.74 -11.91
N LYS A 103 3.26 19.68 -11.78
CA LYS A 103 3.91 19.13 -10.60
C LYS A 103 3.67 20.03 -9.40
N VAL A 104 3.23 19.42 -8.31
CA VAL A 104 2.93 20.12 -7.06
C VAL A 104 3.50 19.35 -5.88
N GLU A 105 3.81 20.09 -4.82
CA GLU A 105 4.14 19.56 -3.50
C GLU A 105 2.98 19.87 -2.54
N VAL A 106 2.34 18.83 -2.03
CA VAL A 106 1.24 18.92 -1.08
C VAL A 106 1.79 18.74 0.32
N ILE A 107 1.66 19.77 1.15
CA ILE A 107 2.04 19.72 2.56
C ILE A 107 0.82 19.34 3.39
N VAL A 108 0.97 18.25 4.15
CA VAL A 108 -0.12 17.61 4.87
C VAL A 108 0.28 17.24 6.30
N GLU A 109 -0.56 17.57 7.27
CA GLU A 109 -0.43 17.10 8.65
C GLU A 109 -1.21 15.80 8.82
N ASN A 110 -0.50 14.73 9.16
CA ASN A 110 -1.03 13.40 9.36
C ASN A 110 -1.15 13.10 10.86
N CYS A 111 -2.37 13.26 11.39
CA CYS A 111 -2.70 12.99 12.78
C CYS A 111 -3.23 11.55 12.94
N LYS A 112 -3.65 11.17 14.16
CA LYS A 112 -4.12 9.82 14.45
C LYS A 112 -5.37 9.41 13.66
N GLU A 113 -6.35 10.31 13.55
CA GLU A 113 -7.67 10.02 12.93
C GLU A 113 -7.95 10.88 11.70
N LYS A 114 -7.24 12.01 11.57
CA LYS A 114 -7.50 13.03 10.57
C LYS A 114 -6.23 13.42 9.84
N VAL A 115 -6.42 13.91 8.62
CA VAL A 115 -5.37 14.39 7.74
C VAL A 115 -5.73 15.79 7.31
N PHE A 116 -4.89 16.77 7.64
CA PHE A 116 -5.12 18.17 7.30
C PHE A 116 -4.23 18.58 6.13
N VAL A 117 -4.83 18.94 5.00
CA VAL A 117 -4.08 19.49 3.87
C VAL A 117 -3.86 20.97 4.12
N LYS A 118 -2.60 21.36 4.39
CA LYS A 118 -2.26 22.71 4.83
C LYS A 118 -2.04 23.65 3.66
N ARG A 119 -1.24 23.22 2.67
CA ARG A 119 -0.89 24.03 1.51
C ARG A 119 -0.45 23.17 0.33
N ILE A 120 -0.59 23.72 -0.87
CA ILE A 120 -0.13 23.13 -2.13
C ILE A 120 0.80 24.14 -2.79
N GLU A 121 2.03 23.73 -3.02
CA GLU A 121 3.06 24.53 -3.68
C GLU A 121 3.24 23.99 -5.10
N ILE A 122 3.31 24.88 -6.10
CA ILE A 122 3.58 24.50 -7.50
C ILE A 122 5.10 24.52 -7.70
N GLN A 123 5.64 23.48 -8.35
CA GLN A 123 7.05 23.47 -8.77
C GLN A 123 7.28 24.33 -10.03
#